data_AF-A0A1I0R015-F1
#
_entry.id   AF-A0A1I0R015-F1
#
_cell.length_a   1.000
_cell.length_b   1.000
_cell.length_c   1.000
_cell.angle_alpha   90.00
_cell.angle_beta   90.00
_cell.angle_gamma   90.00
#
_symmetry.space_group_name_H-M   'P 1'
#
loop_
_entity.id
_entity.type
_entity.pdbx_description
1 polymer ?
#
loop_
_entity_poly.entity_id
_entity_poly.type
_entity_poly.pdbx_seq_one_letter_code
_entity_poly.pdbx_strand_id
1 'polypeptide(L)'
;MKKDKANKEGMEGAKKQPSSDYFSSFTDKVMNRVAAEEASFLKNDLLRELPFTVPEGYFEQFGSNLEASGKLKQEAKVIQLFQQNWLKYAASIAIIFTLGFLLIQSNSTANDAFLSDVSDESILGYLSEEGTSVEELIILDESMQTVLDDMLADVASNYEDVIDYDRIDVTELDYLEY
;
A
#
# COMPACT_ATOMS: atom_id res chain seq x y z
N MET A 1 43.00 -51.97 25.72
CA MET A 1 42.61 -51.62 24.33
C MET A 1 41.22 -52.19 24.13
N LYS A 2 40.14 -51.44 24.41
CA LYS A 2 39.40 -50.56 23.47
C LYS A 2 39.11 -51.22 22.12
N LYS A 3 37.84 -51.59 21.93
CA LYS A 3 36.89 -51.16 20.85
C LYS A 3 35.77 -52.21 20.78
N ASP A 4 34.58 -51.94 21.28
CA ASP A 4 33.52 -51.10 20.69
C ASP A 4 32.75 -51.78 19.55
N LYS A 5 31.41 -51.68 19.65
CA LYS A 5 30.35 -51.95 18.65
C LYS A 5 29.88 -53.41 18.57
N ALA A 6 28.59 -53.73 18.65
CA ALA A 6 27.43 -52.96 18.22
C ALA A 6 26.26 -53.08 19.21
N ASN A 7 25.91 -51.92 19.77
CA ASN A 7 24.58 -51.56 20.20
C ASN A 7 23.62 -51.71 19.01
N LYS A 8 22.62 -52.60 19.12
CA LYS A 8 21.42 -52.56 18.28
C LYS A 8 20.32 -51.84 19.05
N GLU A 9 20.47 -50.52 19.14
CA GLU A 9 19.34 -49.61 19.21
C GLU A 9 18.53 -49.80 17.93
N GLY A 10 17.27 -50.21 18.07
CA GLY A 10 16.42 -50.45 16.92
C GLY A 10 15.18 -51.27 17.22
N MET A 11 14.40 -50.89 18.23
CA MET A 11 12.95 -51.05 18.17
C MET A 11 12.32 -49.71 18.52
N GLU A 12 12.09 -48.98 17.43
CA GLU A 12 11.05 -47.99 17.15
C GLU A 12 10.20 -47.52 18.33
N GLY A 13 9.95 -46.21 18.36
CA GLY A 13 9.02 -45.56 19.28
C GLY A 13 7.62 -46.17 19.22
N ALA A 14 7.41 -47.23 20.02
CA ALA A 14 6.12 -47.80 20.27
C ALA A 14 5.23 -46.67 20.78
N LYS A 15 4.31 -46.22 19.92
CA LYS A 15 3.28 -45.25 20.26
C LYS A 15 2.66 -45.76 21.55
N LYS A 16 2.86 -45.02 22.65
CA LYS A 16 2.31 -45.37 23.98
C LYS A 16 0.80 -45.21 23.89
N GLN A 17 0.14 -46.24 23.37
CA GLN A 17 -1.30 -46.29 23.32
C GLN A 17 -1.79 -46.61 24.74
N PRO A 18 -2.76 -45.86 25.28
CA PRO A 18 -3.34 -46.19 26.57
C PRO A 18 -3.89 -47.62 26.55
N SER A 19 -3.78 -48.33 27.68
CA SER A 19 -4.35 -49.68 27.82
C SER A 19 -5.85 -49.66 27.55
N SER A 20 -6.42 -50.79 27.13
CA SER A 20 -7.86 -50.95 26.89
C SER A 20 -8.72 -50.44 28.06
N ASP A 21 -8.21 -50.58 29.28
CA ASP A 21 -8.94 -50.32 30.52
C ASP A 21 -8.75 -48.89 31.05
N TYR A 22 -7.90 -48.09 30.40
CA TYR A 22 -7.63 -46.71 30.80
C TYR A 22 -8.88 -45.84 30.73
N PHE A 23 -9.61 -45.92 29.61
CA PHE A 23 -10.83 -45.13 29.39
C PHE A 23 -12.04 -45.73 30.12
N SER A 24 -12.14 -47.06 30.22
CA SER A 24 -13.23 -47.71 30.94
C SER A 24 -13.25 -47.34 32.43
N SER A 25 -12.07 -47.12 33.03
CA SER A 25 -11.94 -46.68 34.43
C SER A 25 -11.84 -45.17 34.62
N PHE A 26 -11.85 -44.38 33.53
CA PHE A 26 -11.65 -42.93 33.60
C PHE A 26 -12.82 -42.24 34.30
N THR A 27 -14.05 -42.58 33.91
CA THR A 27 -15.27 -42.01 34.52
C THR A 27 -15.29 -42.28 36.03
N ASP A 28 -15.02 -43.51 36.45
CA ASP A 28 -14.99 -43.87 37.86
C ASP A 28 -13.87 -43.12 38.61
N LYS A 29 -12.69 -42.96 38.00
CA LYS A 29 -11.58 -42.19 38.58
C LYS A 29 -11.93 -40.72 38.75
N VAL A 30 -12.59 -40.11 37.76
CA VAL A 30 -13.04 -38.72 37.83
C VAL A 30 -14.10 -38.57 38.92
N MET A 31 -15.12 -39.42 38.93
CA MET A 31 -16.21 -39.33 39.90
C MET A 31 -15.72 -39.60 41.33
N ASN A 32 -14.83 -40.57 41.54
CA ASN A 32 -14.23 -40.83 42.84
C ASN A 32 -13.35 -39.66 43.31
N ARG A 33 -12.65 -38.99 42.40
CA ARG A 33 -11.84 -37.82 42.74
C ARG A 33 -12.72 -36.62 43.10
N VAL A 34 -13.78 -36.36 42.34
CA VAL A 34 -14.76 -35.32 42.65
C VAL A 34 -15.40 -35.58 44.01
N ALA A 35 -15.88 -36.79 44.29
CA ALA A 35 -16.49 -37.14 45.57
C ALA A 35 -15.51 -37.00 46.76
N ALA A 36 -14.24 -37.40 46.57
CA ALA A 36 -13.20 -37.23 47.57
C ALA A 36 -12.89 -35.75 47.84
N GLU A 37 -12.87 -34.93 46.78
CA GLU A 37 -12.61 -33.50 46.86
C GLU A 37 -13.80 -32.75 47.46
N GLU A 38 -15.04 -33.05 47.09
CA GLU A 38 -16.26 -32.51 47.72
C GLU A 38 -16.30 -32.78 49.22
N ALA A 39 -15.95 -33.99 49.66
CA ALA A 39 -15.87 -34.33 51.07
C ALA A 39 -14.79 -33.53 51.82
N SER A 40 -13.71 -33.15 51.14
CA SER A 40 -12.66 -32.26 51.67
C SER A 40 -13.09 -30.78 51.66
N PHE A 41 -13.79 -30.34 50.62
CA PHE A 41 -14.35 -28.99 50.48
C PHE A 41 -15.40 -28.70 51.56
N LEU A 42 -16.31 -29.64 51.83
CA LEU A 42 -17.36 -29.50 52.85
C LEU A 42 -16.83 -29.54 54.30
N LYS A 43 -15.64 -30.11 54.52
CA LYS A 43 -14.96 -30.13 55.83
C LYS A 43 -14.07 -28.92 56.07
N ASN A 44 -13.86 -28.09 55.06
CA ASN A 44 -13.02 -26.91 55.18
C ASN A 44 -13.88 -25.71 55.61
N ASP A 45 -13.84 -25.38 56.90
CA ASP A 45 -14.61 -24.26 57.46
C ASP A 45 -14.24 -22.90 56.82
N LEU A 46 -13.05 -22.77 56.21
CA LEU A 46 -12.63 -21.56 55.48
C LEU A 46 -13.42 -21.31 54.19
N LEU A 47 -14.07 -22.35 53.64
CA LEU A 47 -14.88 -22.24 52.42
C LEU A 47 -16.37 -21.99 52.74
N ARG A 48 -16.75 -22.03 54.01
CA ARG A 48 -18.12 -21.76 54.48
C ARG A 48 -18.35 -20.26 54.68
N GLU A 49 -17.29 -19.52 54.96
CA GLU A 49 -17.30 -18.06 54.96
C GLU A 49 -16.97 -17.57 53.55
N LEU A 50 -17.78 -16.65 53.01
CA LEU A 50 -17.50 -15.98 51.74
C LEU A 50 -16.30 -15.05 51.96
N PRO A 51 -15.10 -15.38 51.44
CA PRO A 51 -13.89 -14.60 51.73
C PRO A 51 -13.90 -13.23 51.03
N PHE A 52 -14.81 -13.05 50.07
CA PHE A 52 -14.99 -11.80 49.34
C PHE A 52 -16.39 -11.29 49.59
N THR A 53 -16.46 -10.17 50.33
CA THR A 53 -17.67 -9.39 50.48
C THR A 53 -17.45 -8.04 49.82
N VAL A 54 -18.50 -7.47 49.24
CA VAL A 54 -18.44 -6.10 48.73
C VAL A 54 -18.67 -5.12 49.89
N PRO A 55 -17.99 -3.96 49.89
CA PRO A 55 -18.30 -2.90 50.83
C PRO A 55 -19.76 -2.46 50.73
N GLU A 56 -20.33 -2.04 51.85
CA GLU A 56 -21.67 -1.44 51.88
C GLU A 56 -21.72 -0.20 50.98
N GLY A 57 -22.74 -0.10 50.14
CA GLY A 57 -22.89 1.04 49.23
C GLY A 57 -22.04 0.97 47.96
N TYR A 58 -21.30 -0.12 47.71
CA TYR A 58 -20.40 -0.23 46.54
C TYR A 58 -21.14 0.01 45.22
N PHE A 59 -22.28 -0.63 45.00
CA PHE A 59 -23.01 -0.54 43.75
C PHE A 59 -23.78 0.78 43.62
N GLU A 60 -24.24 1.32 44.74
CA GLU A 60 -24.93 2.61 44.87
C GLU A 60 -23.97 3.76 44.50
N GLN A 61 -22.71 3.68 44.92
CA GLN A 61 -21.67 4.65 44.58
C GLN A 61 -21.01 4.36 43.23
N PHE A 62 -21.10 3.13 42.71
CA PHE A 62 -20.47 2.78 41.43
C PHE A 62 -20.99 3.62 40.28
N GLY A 63 -22.32 3.79 40.17
CA GLY A 63 -22.94 4.59 39.11
C GLY A 63 -22.53 6.08 39.17
N SER A 64 -22.60 6.68 40.36
CA SER A 64 -22.23 8.09 40.56
C SER A 64 -20.74 8.33 40.32
N ASN A 65 -19.86 7.41 40.74
CA ASN A 65 -18.43 7.47 40.45
C ASN A 65 -18.12 7.32 38.95
N LEU A 66 -18.87 6.47 38.25
CA LEU A 66 -18.72 6.24 36.81
C LEU A 66 -19.11 7.49 36.01
N GLU A 67 -20.21 8.15 36.39
CA GLU A 67 -20.65 9.42 35.81
C GLU A 67 -19.68 10.58 36.12
N ALA A 68 -19.23 10.69 37.38
CA ALA A 68 -18.26 11.70 37.79
C ALA A 68 -16.88 11.53 37.14
N SER A 69 -16.50 10.28 36.81
CA SER A 69 -15.22 9.99 36.15
C SER A 69 -15.14 10.46 34.69
N GLY A 70 -16.27 10.86 34.08
CA GLY A 70 -16.32 11.32 32.69
C GLY A 70 -16.06 10.23 31.64
N LYS A 71 -15.79 8.99 32.05
CA LYS A 71 -15.43 7.86 31.16
C LYS A 71 -16.59 7.37 30.29
N LEU A 72 -17.82 7.75 30.60
CA LEU A 72 -19.01 7.35 29.83
C LEU A 72 -19.38 8.31 28.70
N LYS A 73 -18.86 9.55 28.73
CA LYS A 73 -19.20 10.60 27.75
C LYS A 73 -18.14 10.79 26.65
N GLN A 74 -17.21 9.85 26.52
CA GLN A 74 -16.28 9.88 25.40
C GLN A 74 -17.01 9.41 24.14
N GLU A 75 -17.65 10.35 23.45
CA GLU A 75 -18.09 10.13 22.07
C GLU A 75 -16.89 9.57 21.30
N ALA A 76 -17.09 8.43 20.64
CA ALA A 76 -16.04 7.79 19.87
C ALA A 76 -15.49 8.84 18.89
N LYS A 77 -14.22 9.20 19.07
CA LYS A 77 -13.57 10.20 18.21
C LYS A 77 -13.55 9.64 16.79
N VAL A 78 -14.51 10.09 15.98
CA VAL A 78 -14.60 9.70 14.57
C VAL A 78 -13.40 10.32 13.87
N ILE A 79 -12.37 9.50 13.63
CA ILE A 79 -11.24 9.87 12.80
C ILE A 79 -11.51 9.39 11.38
N GLN A 80 -11.26 10.25 10.41
CA GLN A 80 -11.35 9.89 9.00
C GLN A 80 -10.20 8.93 8.66
N LEU A 81 -10.52 7.75 8.12
CA LEU A 81 -9.56 6.67 7.92
C LEU A 81 -8.56 6.95 6.77
N PHE A 82 -8.94 7.82 5.83
CA PHE A 82 -8.11 8.17 4.67
C PHE A 82 -7.92 9.68 4.59
N GLN A 83 -6.75 10.15 5.01
CA GLN A 83 -6.37 11.55 4.83
C GLN A 83 -5.88 11.73 3.38
N GLN A 84 -6.70 12.30 2.50
CA GLN A 84 -6.41 12.39 1.05
C GLN A 84 -5.36 13.47 0.67
N ASN A 85 -4.77 14.18 1.63
CA ASN A 85 -3.90 15.31 1.36
C ASN A 85 -2.56 14.90 0.71
N TRP A 86 -2.04 13.71 1.00
CA TRP A 86 -0.82 13.18 0.37
C TRP A 86 -1.03 12.61 -1.03
N LEU A 87 -2.27 12.20 -1.36
CA LEU A 87 -2.62 11.69 -2.68
C LEU A 87 -2.46 12.74 -3.77
N LYS A 88 -2.54 14.04 -3.45
CA LYS A 88 -2.32 15.12 -4.43
C LYS A 88 -0.89 15.11 -4.98
N TYR A 89 0.08 14.90 -4.08
CA TYR A 89 1.51 14.81 -4.45
C TYR A 89 1.84 13.47 -5.12
N ALA A 90 1.28 12.37 -4.62
CA ALA A 90 1.48 11.06 -5.25
C ALA A 90 0.83 11.00 -6.65
N ALA A 91 -0.36 11.57 -6.83
CA ALA A 91 -1.05 11.62 -8.11
C ALA A 91 -0.33 12.51 -9.12
N SER A 92 0.23 13.65 -8.73
CA SER A 92 0.99 14.49 -9.65
C SER A 92 2.26 13.79 -10.14
N ILE A 93 3.00 13.12 -9.24
CA ILE A 93 4.17 12.30 -9.62
C ILE A 93 3.74 11.17 -10.56
N ALA A 94 2.67 10.45 -10.24
CA ALA A 94 2.16 9.38 -11.10
C ALA A 94 1.75 9.90 -12.47
N ILE A 95 1.05 11.04 -12.55
CA ILE A 95 0.66 11.68 -13.82
C ILE A 95 1.90 12.06 -14.62
N ILE A 96 2.87 12.76 -14.03
CA ILE A 96 4.11 13.17 -14.71
C ILE A 96 4.88 11.93 -15.20
N PHE A 97 4.98 10.89 -14.39
CA PHE A 97 5.66 9.65 -14.75
C PHE A 97 4.95 8.93 -15.90
N THR A 98 3.62 8.85 -15.85
CA THR A 98 2.82 8.26 -16.94
C THR A 98 2.86 9.08 -18.22
N LEU A 99 2.80 10.42 -18.14
CA LEU A 99 2.91 11.30 -19.30
C LEU A 99 4.31 11.22 -19.92
N GLY A 100 5.35 11.29 -19.09
CA GLY A 100 6.74 11.15 -19.52
C GLY A 100 7.01 9.80 -20.17
N PHE A 101 6.52 8.71 -19.58
CA PHE A 101 6.61 7.37 -20.16
C PHE A 101 5.89 7.27 -21.52
N LEU A 102 4.70 7.89 -21.65
CA LEU A 102 3.92 7.88 -22.88
C LEU A 102 4.58 8.72 -24.00
N LEU A 103 5.20 9.85 -23.66
CA LEU A 103 5.97 10.67 -24.61
C LEU A 103 7.22 9.92 -25.09
N ILE A 104 7.96 9.25 -24.20
CA ILE A 104 9.12 8.43 -24.55
C ILE A 104 8.71 7.26 -25.46
N GLN A 105 7.56 6.63 -25.20
CA GLN A 105 7.03 5.55 -26.05
C GLN A 105 6.54 6.07 -27.42
N SER A 106 6.05 7.32 -27.50
CA SER A 106 5.57 7.91 -28.77
C SER A 106 6.68 8.28 -29.76
N ASN A 107 7.96 8.16 -29.39
CA ASN A 107 9.09 8.35 -30.31
C ASN A 107 9.34 7.14 -31.25
N SER A 108 8.38 6.23 -31.39
CA SER A 108 8.40 5.22 -32.44
C SER A 108 7.60 5.73 -33.63
N THR A 109 8.31 5.97 -34.73
CA THR A 109 7.86 6.30 -36.09
C THR A 109 6.65 5.47 -36.56
N ALA A 110 5.45 5.81 -36.11
CA ALA A 110 4.20 5.23 -36.61
C ALA A 110 3.64 5.98 -37.82
N ASN A 111 4.04 7.25 -38.01
CA ASN A 111 3.53 8.09 -39.09
C ASN A 111 4.24 7.81 -40.44
N ASP A 112 5.54 7.51 -40.42
CA ASP A 112 6.29 7.18 -41.65
C ASP A 112 5.80 5.87 -42.29
N ALA A 113 5.36 4.89 -41.49
CA ALA A 113 4.88 3.61 -41.99
C ALA A 113 3.49 3.69 -42.65
N PHE A 114 2.67 4.68 -42.29
CA PHE A 114 1.30 4.81 -42.79
C PHE A 114 1.22 5.62 -44.08
N LEU A 115 2.15 6.56 -44.28
CA LEU A 115 2.22 7.39 -45.49
C LEU A 115 3.23 6.86 -46.53
N SER A 116 4.18 6.01 -46.15
CA SER A 116 5.14 5.40 -47.09
C SER A 116 4.52 4.42 -48.08
N ASP A 117 3.33 3.89 -47.79
CA ASP A 117 2.57 3.02 -48.70
C ASP A 117 1.69 3.81 -49.68
N VAL A 118 1.54 5.13 -49.48
CA VAL A 118 0.79 5.99 -50.38
C VAL A 118 1.77 6.63 -51.38
N SER A 119 1.52 6.43 -52.67
CA SER A 119 2.35 7.04 -53.71
C SER A 119 2.10 8.55 -53.82
N ASP A 120 3.15 9.30 -54.15
CA ASP A 120 3.05 10.75 -54.38
C ASP A 120 1.99 11.08 -55.44
N GLU A 121 1.81 10.24 -56.46
CA GLU A 121 0.76 10.41 -57.48
C GLU A 121 -0.66 10.30 -56.91
N SER A 122 -0.87 9.43 -55.92
CA SER A 122 -2.18 9.29 -55.26
C SER A 122 -2.46 10.48 -54.35
N ILE A 123 -1.43 11.00 -53.66
CA ILE A 123 -1.53 12.22 -52.85
C ILE A 123 -1.84 13.42 -53.73
N LEU A 124 -1.12 13.57 -54.85
CA LEU A 124 -1.35 14.64 -55.82
C LEU A 124 -2.72 14.54 -56.50
N GLY A 125 -3.18 13.32 -56.81
CA GLY A 125 -4.51 13.08 -57.36
C GLY A 125 -5.62 13.52 -56.41
N TYR A 126 -5.52 13.14 -55.13
CA TYR A 126 -6.47 13.56 -54.09
C TYR A 126 -6.51 15.08 -53.91
N LEU A 127 -5.34 15.72 -53.79
CA LEU A 127 -5.23 17.17 -53.59
C LEU A 127 -5.75 17.97 -54.81
N SER A 128 -5.49 17.47 -56.01
CA SER A 128 -5.98 18.06 -57.25
C SER A 128 -7.50 17.89 -57.42
N GLU A 129 -8.10 16.84 -56.85
CA GLU A 129 -9.54 16.58 -56.90
C GLU A 129 -10.30 17.43 -55.87
N GLU A 130 -9.70 17.71 -54.71
CA GLU A 130 -10.29 18.56 -53.66
C GLU A 130 -10.09 20.08 -53.90
N GLY A 131 -9.46 20.44 -55.02
CA GLY A 131 -9.44 21.82 -55.55
C GLY A 131 -8.33 22.72 -55.00
N THR A 132 -7.40 22.18 -54.21
CA THR A 132 -6.21 22.90 -53.78
C THR A 132 -5.12 22.70 -54.85
N SER A 133 -4.76 23.78 -55.55
CA SER A 133 -3.66 23.72 -56.52
C SER A 133 -2.32 23.57 -55.79
N VAL A 134 -1.38 22.81 -56.36
CA VAL A 134 -0.04 22.62 -55.79
C VAL A 134 0.69 23.95 -55.68
N GLU A 135 0.45 24.87 -56.62
CA GLU A 135 0.99 26.24 -56.56
C GLU A 135 0.48 27.04 -55.36
N GLU A 136 -0.77 26.85 -54.92
CA GLU A 136 -1.32 27.53 -53.75
C GLU A 136 -0.74 26.98 -52.43
N LEU A 137 -0.44 25.68 -52.36
CA LEU A 137 0.25 25.06 -51.22
C LEU A 137 1.70 25.55 -51.08
N ILE A 138 2.42 25.72 -52.19
CA ILE A 138 3.80 26.22 -52.18
C ILE A 138 3.85 27.69 -51.72
N ILE A 139 2.89 28.51 -52.16
CA ILE A 139 2.77 29.91 -51.70
C ILE A 139 2.42 29.96 -50.21
N LEU A 140 1.60 29.03 -49.73
CA LEU A 140 1.23 28.95 -48.31
C LEU A 140 2.43 28.57 -47.42
N ASP A 141 3.32 27.68 -47.86
CA ASP A 141 4.53 27.27 -47.12
C ASP A 141 5.52 28.43 -46.93
N GLU A 142 5.84 29.15 -48.01
CA GLU A 142 6.77 30.28 -47.97
C GLU A 142 6.23 31.43 -47.10
N SER A 143 4.91 31.66 -47.13
CA SER A 143 4.25 32.64 -46.27
C SER A 143 4.15 32.19 -44.80
N MET A 144 3.96 30.90 -44.54
CA MET A 144 3.90 30.36 -43.18
C MET A 144 5.26 30.39 -42.49
N GLN A 145 6.36 30.11 -43.18
CA GLN A 145 7.70 30.21 -42.56
C GLN A 145 8.00 31.63 -42.08
N THR A 146 7.61 32.64 -42.86
CA THR A 146 7.79 34.04 -42.47
C THR A 146 6.96 34.41 -41.23
N VAL A 147 5.71 33.91 -41.15
CA VAL A 147 4.84 34.12 -39.98
C VAL A 147 5.36 33.39 -38.74
N LEU A 148 5.90 32.18 -38.91
CA LEU A 148 6.48 31.40 -37.81
C LEU A 148 7.74 32.06 -37.24
N ASP A 149 8.58 32.66 -38.08
CA ASP A 149 9.80 33.36 -37.64
C ASP A 149 9.46 34.64 -36.85
N ASP A 150 8.43 35.37 -37.29
CA ASP A 150 7.92 36.56 -36.57
C ASP A 150 7.32 36.18 -35.21
N MET A 151 6.57 35.08 -35.14
CA MET A 151 6.07 34.52 -33.88
C MET A 151 7.20 34.01 -32.96
N LEU A 152 8.25 33.43 -33.52
CA LEU A 152 9.40 32.95 -32.75
C LEU A 152 10.22 34.12 -32.18
N ALA A 153 10.37 35.20 -32.94
CA ALA A 153 11.04 36.42 -32.49
C ALA A 153 10.27 37.11 -31.34
N ASP A 154 8.94 37.18 -31.43
CA ASP A 154 8.09 37.72 -30.36
C ASP A 154 8.19 36.88 -29.08
N VAL A 155 8.15 35.55 -29.20
CA VAL A 155 8.35 34.62 -28.09
C VAL A 155 9.74 34.78 -27.47
N ALA A 156 10.80 34.82 -28.27
CA ALA A 156 12.17 34.95 -27.78
C ALA A 156 12.36 36.24 -26.94
N SER A 157 11.77 37.36 -27.38
CA SER A 157 11.83 38.64 -26.65
C SER A 157 11.17 38.58 -25.27
N ASN A 158 10.12 37.77 -25.11
CA ASN A 158 9.39 37.61 -23.85
C ASN A 158 10.14 36.77 -22.80
N TYR A 159 11.20 36.04 -23.18
CA TYR A 159 11.97 35.18 -22.28
C TYR A 159 13.37 35.70 -21.95
N GLU A 160 13.82 36.80 -22.57
CA GLU A 160 15.15 37.36 -22.34
C GLU A 160 15.29 38.01 -20.94
N ASP A 161 14.19 38.40 -20.29
CA ASP A 161 14.20 39.11 -19.00
C ASP A 161 14.16 38.18 -17.75
N VAL A 162 14.13 36.86 -17.93
CA VAL A 162 13.86 35.89 -16.83
C VAL A 162 15.08 35.07 -16.41
N ILE A 163 16.21 35.11 -17.12
CA ILE A 163 17.41 34.34 -16.73
C ILE A 163 18.48 35.25 -16.10
N ASP A 164 18.36 35.45 -14.79
CA ASP A 164 19.42 36.04 -13.95
C ASP A 164 20.51 34.97 -13.69
N TYR A 165 21.50 34.92 -14.59
CA TYR A 165 22.64 34.01 -14.53
C TYR A 165 23.56 34.23 -13.30
N ASP A 166 23.38 35.32 -12.55
CA ASP A 166 24.29 35.70 -11.45
C ASP A 166 23.98 34.97 -10.12
N ARG A 167 22.95 34.12 -10.08
CA ARG A 167 22.48 33.47 -8.84
C ARG A 167 22.66 31.96 -8.74
N ILE A 168 23.29 31.33 -9.73
CA ILE A 168 23.57 29.88 -9.70
C ILE A 168 24.94 29.66 -9.02
N ASP A 169 24.91 29.38 -7.71
CA ASP A 169 26.10 28.95 -6.97
C ASP A 169 26.43 27.49 -7.33
N VAL A 170 27.44 27.33 -8.18
CA VAL A 170 27.91 26.05 -8.74
C VAL A 170 28.76 25.22 -7.77
N THR A 171 28.88 25.61 -6.49
CA THR A 171 29.81 24.95 -5.55
C THR A 171 29.27 23.69 -4.85
N GLU A 172 28.00 23.30 -5.05
CA GLU A 172 27.38 22.21 -4.27
C GLU A 172 27.21 20.87 -5.02
N LEU A 173 27.68 20.74 -6.26
CA LEU A 173 27.43 19.54 -7.09
C LEU A 173 28.48 18.40 -6.97
N ASP A 174 29.48 18.53 -6.10
CA ASP A 174 30.63 17.61 -6.04
C ASP A 174 30.42 16.36 -5.15
N TYR A 175 29.19 16.09 -4.69
CA TYR A 175 28.93 15.03 -3.70
C TYR A 175 27.96 13.94 -4.15
N LEU A 176 27.98 13.45 -5.40
CA LEU A 176 27.18 12.27 -5.77
C LEU A 176 27.85 11.36 -6.81
N GLU A 177 29.15 11.06 -6.66
CA GLU A 177 29.80 9.96 -7.38
C GLU A 177 30.16 8.83 -6.39
N TYR A 178 29.27 7.83 -6.30
CA TYR A 178 29.55 6.46 -5.84
C TYR A 178 28.65 5.48 -6.59
#